data_AF-A0A5M9KP77-F1
#
_entry.id   AF-A0A5M9KP77-F1
#
_cell.length_a   1.000
_cell.length_b   1.000
_cell.length_c   1.000
_cell.angle_alpha   90.00
_cell.angle_beta   90.00
_cell.angle_gamma   90.00
#
_symmetry.space_group_name_H-M   'P 1'
#
loop_
_entity.id
_entity.type
_entity.pdbx_description
1 polymer ?
#
loop_
_entity_poly.entity_id
_entity_poly.type
_entity_poly.pdbx_seq_one_letter_code
_entity_poly.pdbx_strand_id
1 'polypeptide(L)'
;MERIRPGTRNPLTQLITGDERLCKLAKAWHIGDMIQLPQLQNKLLDMFREVYVQHLKTHTRVPPQAEPFAYLAMYLGTFSKIERFLIDFYAGLSRFGGEFTDEELEHFPYGIAIALKHRRDRFVIQGWLGDLIANNSDYCHITCSEHDDAAARGGFID
;
A
#
# COMPACT_ATOMS: atom_id res chain seq x y z
N MET A 1 -20.59 26.47 -11.80
CA MET A 1 -20.37 25.09 -12.28
C MET A 1 -19.13 25.09 -13.17
N GLU A 2 -17.97 24.74 -12.60
CA GLU A 2 -16.72 24.65 -13.37
C GLU A 2 -16.80 23.47 -14.34
N ARG A 3 -16.59 23.77 -15.63
CA ARG A 3 -16.50 22.78 -16.70
C ARG A 3 -15.16 22.05 -16.56
N ILE A 4 -15.20 20.75 -16.22
CA ILE A 4 -14.05 19.86 -16.31
C ILE A 4 -13.57 19.87 -17.77
N ARG A 5 -12.34 20.34 -18.00
CA ARG A 5 -11.75 20.43 -19.35
C ARG A 5 -11.66 19.03 -19.98
N PRO A 6 -12.13 18.84 -21.23
CA PRO A 6 -11.99 17.58 -21.94
C PRO A 6 -10.50 17.39 -22.27
N GLY A 7 -9.86 16.47 -21.55
CA GLY A 7 -8.40 16.24 -21.61
C GLY A 7 -7.77 15.94 -20.25
N THR A 8 -8.48 16.22 -19.16
CA THR A 8 -8.00 15.90 -17.82
C THR A 8 -8.10 14.38 -17.59
N ARG A 9 -6.98 13.65 -17.73
CA ARG A 9 -6.91 12.25 -17.28
C ARG A 9 -7.31 12.18 -15.80
N ASN A 10 -8.21 11.27 -15.44
CA ASN A 10 -8.67 11.08 -14.07
C ASN A 10 -7.47 11.07 -13.10
N PRO A 11 -7.38 11.99 -12.13
CA PRO A 11 -6.22 12.10 -11.25
C PRO A 11 -5.87 10.79 -10.52
N LEU A 12 -6.87 9.98 -10.20
CA LEU A 12 -6.66 8.67 -9.57
C LEU A 12 -5.94 7.70 -10.51
N THR A 13 -6.26 7.71 -11.81
CA THR A 13 -5.58 6.83 -12.76
C THR A 13 -4.14 7.25 -13.01
N GLN A 14 -3.78 8.50 -12.68
CA GLN A 14 -2.38 8.95 -12.75
C GLN A 14 -1.54 8.37 -11.59
N LEU A 15 -2.15 8.02 -10.45
CA LEU A 15 -1.44 7.45 -9.29
C LEU A 15 -0.80 6.09 -9.60
N ILE A 16 -1.41 5.30 -10.48
CA ILE A 16 -0.91 3.99 -10.90
C ILE A 16 0.07 4.06 -12.08
N THR A 17 0.48 5.26 -12.49
CA THR A 17 1.40 5.49 -13.62
C THR A 17 2.72 6.14 -13.19
N GLY A 18 3.76 5.92 -14.00
CA GLY A 18 5.11 6.46 -13.79
C GLY A 18 5.87 5.74 -12.69
N ASP A 19 7.01 6.30 -12.30
CA ASP A 19 7.79 5.82 -11.17
C ASP A 19 7.14 6.26 -9.84
N GLU A 20 7.54 5.64 -8.72
CA GLU A 20 7.10 6.01 -7.35
C GLU A 20 5.60 5.79 -7.04
N ARG A 21 4.93 4.91 -7.78
CA ARG A 21 3.48 4.65 -7.66
C ARG A 21 3.04 4.33 -6.23
N LEU A 22 3.84 3.55 -5.50
CA LEU A 22 3.53 3.16 -4.12
C LEU A 22 3.74 4.30 -3.12
N CYS A 23 4.63 5.26 -3.42
CA CYS A 23 4.74 6.50 -2.66
C CYS A 23 3.52 7.41 -2.92
N LYS A 24 3.07 7.49 -4.18
CA LYS A 24 1.82 8.20 -4.54
C LYS A 24 0.61 7.57 -3.84
N LEU A 25 0.56 6.25 -3.73
CA LEU A 25 -0.47 5.54 -2.95
C LEU A 25 -0.43 5.95 -1.48
N ALA A 26 0.74 5.90 -0.83
CA ALA A 26 0.87 6.27 0.59
C ALA A 26 0.40 7.71 0.85
N LYS A 27 0.80 8.66 0.00
CA LYS A 27 0.37 10.06 0.06
C LYS A 27 -1.14 10.21 -0.15
N ALA A 28 -1.69 9.55 -1.17
CA ALA A 28 -3.13 9.60 -1.45
C ALA A 28 -3.98 8.95 -0.34
N TRP A 29 -3.48 7.86 0.24
CA TRP A 29 -4.10 7.20 1.39
C TRP A 29 -4.17 8.13 2.60
N HIS A 30 -3.05 8.77 2.93
CA HIS A 30 -2.99 9.75 4.01
C HIS A 30 -3.92 10.94 3.77
N ILE A 31 -4.00 11.47 2.55
CA ILE A 31 -4.98 12.51 2.22
C ILE A 31 -6.40 12.01 2.47
N GLY A 32 -6.73 10.79 2.03
CA GLY A 32 -8.04 10.17 2.26
C GLY A 32 -8.38 10.04 3.74
N ASP A 33 -7.38 9.73 4.56
CA ASP A 33 -7.48 9.68 6.03
C ASP A 33 -7.78 11.08 6.61
N MET A 34 -7.01 12.10 6.24
CA MET A 34 -7.18 13.48 6.71
C MET A 34 -8.55 14.07 6.39
N ILE A 35 -9.09 13.78 5.20
CA ILE A 35 -10.41 14.28 4.77
C ILE A 35 -11.56 13.33 5.11
N GLN A 36 -11.28 12.27 5.86
CA GLN A 36 -12.25 11.30 6.33
C GLN A 36 -13.07 10.64 5.21
N LEU A 37 -12.40 10.22 4.15
CA LEU A 37 -13.03 9.67 2.95
C LEU A 37 -12.62 8.20 2.73
N PRO A 38 -13.18 7.25 3.52
CA PRO A 38 -12.82 5.84 3.44
C PRO A 38 -13.14 5.21 2.08
N GLN A 39 -14.13 5.73 1.35
CA GLN A 39 -14.43 5.24 0.01
C GLN A 39 -13.30 5.54 -0.98
N LEU A 40 -12.56 6.65 -0.78
CA LEU A 40 -11.37 6.94 -1.58
C LEU A 40 -10.25 5.95 -1.25
N GLN A 41 -10.01 5.70 0.04
CA GLN A 41 -9.00 4.73 0.49
C GLN A 41 -9.28 3.31 -0.05
N ASN A 42 -10.52 2.84 0.02
CA ASN A 42 -10.92 1.53 -0.53
C ASN A 42 -10.74 1.48 -2.05
N LYS A 43 -11.13 2.56 -2.77
CA LYS A 43 -10.92 2.66 -4.21
C LYS A 43 -9.43 2.64 -4.59
N LEU A 44 -8.56 3.27 -3.80
CA LEU A 44 -7.12 3.21 -4.00
C LEU A 44 -6.59 1.78 -3.85
N LEU A 45 -7.05 1.03 -2.84
CA LEU A 45 -6.68 -0.38 -2.66
C LEU A 45 -7.11 -1.24 -3.85
N ASP A 46 -8.34 -1.06 -4.34
CA ASP A 46 -8.83 -1.83 -5.48
C ASP A 46 -7.98 -1.57 -6.74
N MET A 47 -7.65 -0.30 -7.01
CA MET A 47 -6.78 0.06 -8.14
C MET A 47 -5.38 -0.54 -8.02
N PHE A 48 -4.77 -0.49 -6.84
CA PHE A 48 -3.43 -1.05 -6.63
C PHE A 48 -3.43 -2.57 -6.53
N ARG A 49 -4.54 -3.20 -6.11
CA ARG A 49 -4.75 -4.65 -6.22
C ARG A 49 -4.72 -5.09 -7.68
N GLU A 50 -5.38 -4.37 -8.59
CA GLU A 50 -5.32 -4.69 -10.01
C GLU A 50 -3.88 -4.62 -10.55
N VAL A 51 -3.13 -3.58 -10.17
CA VAL A 51 -1.71 -3.43 -10.52
C VAL A 51 -0.88 -4.59 -9.96
N TYR A 52 -1.09 -4.97 -8.70
CA TYR A 52 -0.45 -6.11 -8.06
C TYR A 52 -0.69 -7.41 -8.84
N VAL A 53 -1.96 -7.71 -9.15
CA VAL A 53 -2.34 -8.93 -9.88
C VAL A 53 -1.74 -8.95 -11.29
N GLN A 54 -1.63 -7.80 -11.96
CA GLN A 54 -0.94 -7.72 -13.25
C GLN A 54 0.54 -8.07 -13.12
N HIS A 55 1.25 -7.49 -12.13
CA HIS A 55 2.66 -7.82 -11.87
C HIS A 55 2.87 -9.28 -11.49
N LEU A 56 1.93 -9.87 -10.72
CA LEU A 56 1.95 -11.29 -10.41
C LEU A 56 1.86 -12.14 -11.67
N LYS A 57 0.93 -11.86 -12.58
CA LYS A 57 0.75 -12.61 -13.83
C LYS A 57 1.98 -12.55 -14.73
N THR A 58 2.68 -11.42 -14.74
CA THR A 58 3.88 -11.20 -15.55
C THR A 58 5.17 -11.57 -14.82
N HIS A 59 5.09 -12.12 -13.61
CA HIS A 59 6.22 -12.39 -12.71
C HIS A 59 7.20 -11.20 -12.61
N THR A 60 6.67 -9.99 -12.65
CA THR A 60 7.47 -8.77 -12.62
C THR A 60 7.82 -8.44 -11.18
N ARG A 61 9.12 -8.47 -10.88
CA ARG A 61 9.64 -7.97 -9.61
C ARG A 61 9.51 -6.45 -9.56
N VAL A 62 8.98 -5.93 -8.46
CA VAL A 62 8.99 -4.50 -8.16
C VAL A 62 9.97 -4.28 -7.01
N PRO A 63 11.08 -3.56 -7.23
CA PRO A 63 12.03 -3.26 -6.16
C PRO A 63 11.35 -2.52 -5.01
N PRO A 64 11.59 -2.94 -3.75
CA PRO A 64 11.01 -2.27 -2.60
C PRO A 64 11.59 -0.86 -2.46
N GLN A 65 10.72 0.13 -2.18
CA GLN A 65 11.12 1.50 -1.91
C GLN A 65 10.88 1.84 -0.43
N ALA A 66 11.87 2.47 0.22
CA ALA A 66 11.79 2.86 1.63
C ALA A 66 10.95 4.13 1.87
N GLU A 67 10.91 5.04 0.89
CA GLU A 67 10.23 6.35 1.01
C GLU A 67 8.75 6.26 1.45
N PRO A 68 7.90 5.35 0.92
CA PRO A 68 6.52 5.24 1.37
C PRO A 68 6.41 4.91 2.87
N PHE A 69 7.30 4.07 3.40
CA PHE A 69 7.29 3.68 4.80
C PHE A 69 7.74 4.82 5.71
N ALA A 70 8.80 5.54 5.32
CA ALA A 70 9.24 6.73 6.03
C ALA A 70 8.14 7.81 6.07
N TYR A 71 7.43 8.02 4.95
CA TYR A 71 6.30 8.94 4.89
C TYR A 71 5.17 8.50 5.82
N LEU A 72 4.74 7.24 5.76
CA LEU A 72 3.65 6.73 6.59
C LEU A 72 3.98 6.81 8.09
N ALA A 73 5.19 6.44 8.48
CA ALA A 73 5.64 6.55 9.87
C ALA A 73 5.55 7.99 10.40
N MET A 74 5.87 8.98 9.56
CA MET A 74 5.82 10.39 9.92
C MET A 74 4.40 10.93 10.12
N TYR A 75 3.42 10.46 9.33
CA TYR A 75 2.08 11.06 9.29
C TYR A 75 0.97 10.20 9.90
N LEU A 76 1.07 8.88 9.80
CA LEU A 76 0.06 7.92 10.26
C LEU A 76 0.59 6.98 11.35
N GLY A 77 1.86 7.12 11.73
CA GLY A 77 2.54 6.18 12.63
C GLY A 77 2.91 4.85 11.95
N THR A 78 3.34 3.89 12.76
CA THR A 78 3.78 2.57 12.30
C THR A 78 2.64 1.54 12.34
N PHE A 79 2.75 0.47 11.55
CA PHE A 79 1.79 -0.65 11.50
C PHE A 79 0.37 -0.28 11.03
N SER A 80 0.24 0.78 10.23
CA SER A 80 -1.04 1.16 9.62
C SER A 80 -1.54 0.11 8.61
N LYS A 81 -2.85 0.11 8.30
CA LYS A 81 -3.44 -0.79 7.29
C LYS A 81 -2.73 -0.67 5.93
N ILE A 82 -2.36 0.55 5.53
CA ILE A 82 -1.65 0.79 4.28
C ILE A 82 -0.20 0.31 4.33
N GLU A 83 0.49 0.46 5.46
CA GLU A 83 1.83 -0.11 5.65
C GLU A 83 1.82 -1.63 5.46
N ARG A 84 0.84 -2.30 6.07
CA ARG A 84 0.63 -3.74 5.91
C ARG A 84 0.34 -4.12 4.46
N PHE A 85 -0.48 -3.34 3.75
CA PHE A 85 -0.73 -3.55 2.32
C PHE A 85 0.55 -3.44 1.49
N LEU A 86 1.39 -2.42 1.74
CA LEU A 86 2.66 -2.24 1.03
C LEU A 86 3.65 -3.38 1.30
N ILE A 87 3.75 -3.84 2.55
CA ILE A 87 4.58 -5.02 2.90
C ILE A 87 4.11 -6.24 2.12
N ASP A 88 2.81 -6.52 2.13
CA ASP A 88 2.24 -7.66 1.42
C ASP A 88 2.43 -7.55 -0.10
N PHE A 89 2.33 -6.33 -0.65
CA PHE A 89 2.56 -6.07 -2.06
C PHE A 89 4.00 -6.41 -2.46
N TYR A 90 5.01 -5.84 -1.79
CA TYR A 90 6.41 -6.10 -2.13
C TYR A 90 6.81 -7.55 -1.87
N ALA A 91 6.43 -8.11 -0.72
CA ALA A 91 6.74 -9.48 -0.36
C ALA A 91 6.09 -10.49 -1.32
N GLY A 92 4.84 -10.23 -1.71
CA GLY A 92 4.08 -11.06 -2.63
C GLY A 92 4.67 -11.09 -4.05
N LEU A 93 5.16 -9.96 -4.57
CA LEU A 93 5.84 -9.92 -5.87
C LEU A 93 7.25 -10.53 -5.82
N SER A 94 7.93 -10.44 -4.67
CA SER A 94 9.29 -10.96 -4.52
C SER A 94 9.35 -12.48 -4.41
N ARG A 95 8.22 -13.18 -4.20
CA ARG A 95 8.18 -14.66 -4.15
C ARG A 95 8.72 -15.34 -5.42
N PHE A 96 8.67 -14.66 -6.56
CA PHE A 96 9.20 -15.17 -7.83
C PHE A 96 10.59 -14.61 -8.18
N GLY A 97 11.01 -13.52 -7.53
CA GLY A 97 12.22 -12.76 -7.85
C GLY A 97 13.44 -13.09 -6.99
N GLY A 98 13.28 -13.95 -5.97
CA GLY A 98 14.35 -14.33 -5.04
C GLY A 98 14.10 -13.85 -3.61
N GLU A 99 15.15 -13.89 -2.79
CA GLU A 99 15.14 -13.28 -1.46
C GLU A 99 15.44 -11.79 -1.57
N PHE A 100 15.00 -11.02 -0.58
CA PHE A 100 15.43 -9.63 -0.44
C PHE A 100 16.90 -9.62 0.00
N THR A 101 17.75 -8.90 -0.73
CA THR A 101 19.14 -8.73 -0.32
C THR A 101 19.25 -7.70 0.81
N ASP A 102 20.38 -7.68 1.49
CA ASP A 102 20.61 -6.69 2.55
C ASP A 102 20.76 -5.28 1.96
N GLU A 103 21.33 -5.14 0.76
CA GLU A 103 21.45 -3.86 0.05
C GLU A 103 20.07 -3.28 -0.32
N GLU A 104 19.13 -4.14 -0.76
CA GLU A 104 17.76 -3.70 -1.05
C GLU A 104 17.02 -3.18 0.19
N LEU A 105 17.41 -3.66 1.37
CA LEU A 105 16.74 -3.37 2.63
C LEU A 105 17.51 -2.40 3.54
N GLU A 106 18.73 -2.00 3.16
CA GLU A 106 19.62 -1.15 3.95
C GLU A 106 18.95 0.15 4.42
N HIS A 107 18.12 0.74 3.55
CA HIS A 107 17.47 2.03 3.78
C HIS A 107 16.11 1.92 4.49
N PHE A 108 15.66 0.72 4.83
CA PHE A 108 14.38 0.50 5.48
C PHE A 108 14.51 0.60 7.00
N PRO A 109 13.47 1.08 7.70
CA PRO A 109 13.39 0.90 9.14
C PRO A 109 13.50 -0.60 9.47
N TYR A 110 14.29 -0.95 10.50
CA TYR A 110 14.60 -2.34 10.84
C TYR A 110 13.35 -3.24 10.92
N GLY A 111 12.29 -2.76 11.57
CA GLY A 111 11.03 -3.50 11.69
C GLY A 111 10.37 -3.81 10.34
N ILE A 112 10.45 -2.90 9.37
CA ILE A 112 9.89 -3.08 8.03
C ILE A 112 10.72 -4.08 7.22
N ALA A 113 12.05 -3.98 7.27
CA ALA A 113 12.94 -4.93 6.60
C ALA A 113 12.68 -6.38 7.07
N ILE A 114 12.57 -6.56 8.39
CA ILE A 114 12.23 -7.86 9.00
C ILE A 114 10.84 -8.32 8.58
N ALA A 115 9.84 -7.43 8.56
CA ALA A 115 8.48 -7.76 8.13
C ALA A 115 8.42 -8.20 6.66
N LEU A 116 9.17 -7.54 5.77
CA LEU A 116 9.29 -7.89 4.35
C LEU A 116 9.87 -9.31 4.18
N LYS A 117 11.02 -9.61 4.81
CA LYS A 117 11.65 -10.95 4.77
C LYS A 117 10.68 -12.04 5.25
N HIS A 118 10.14 -11.89 6.46
CA HIS A 118 9.20 -12.88 7.01
C HIS A 118 7.92 -13.03 6.20
N ARG A 119 7.38 -11.94 5.67
CA ARG A 119 6.16 -12.01 4.87
C ARG A 119 6.42 -12.74 3.55
N ARG A 120 7.56 -12.49 2.91
CA ARG A 120 7.97 -13.19 1.67
C ARG A 120 8.12 -14.69 1.92
N ASP A 121 8.75 -15.09 3.02
CA ASP A 121 8.90 -16.52 3.35
C ASP A 121 7.54 -17.20 3.56
N ARG A 122 6.59 -16.51 4.20
CA ARG A 122 5.21 -17.00 4.30
C ARG A 122 4.55 -17.14 2.93
N PHE A 123 4.75 -16.20 2.01
CA PHE A 123 4.23 -16.30 0.64
C PHE A 123 4.82 -17.48 -0.13
N VAL A 124 6.10 -17.80 0.07
CA VAL A 124 6.73 -18.98 -0.55
C VAL A 124 6.11 -20.27 -0.03
N ILE A 125 5.83 -20.36 1.28
CA ILE A 125 5.24 -21.55 1.90
C ILE A 125 3.75 -21.70 1.55
N GLN A 126 2.98 -20.61 1.66
CA GLN A 126 1.53 -20.62 1.52
C GLN A 126 1.06 -20.49 0.06
N GLY A 127 1.96 -20.09 -0.83
CA GLY A 127 1.68 -19.89 -2.25
C GLY A 127 0.54 -18.89 -2.47
N TRP A 128 -0.36 -19.25 -3.40
CA TRP A 128 -1.50 -18.41 -3.76
C TRP A 128 -2.48 -18.23 -2.59
N LEU A 129 -2.72 -19.25 -1.76
CA LEU A 129 -3.72 -19.19 -0.68
C LEU A 129 -3.39 -18.15 0.41
N GLY A 130 -2.10 -17.88 0.65
CA GLY A 130 -1.66 -16.86 1.59
C GLY A 130 -1.76 -15.42 1.08
N ASP A 131 -2.10 -15.25 -0.20
CA ASP A 131 -2.14 -13.97 -0.89
C ASP A 131 -3.49 -13.27 -0.76
N LEU A 132 -3.65 -12.54 0.33
CA LEU A 132 -4.88 -11.81 0.63
C LEU A 132 -5.12 -10.64 -0.33
N ILE A 133 -4.07 -10.03 -0.90
CA ILE A 133 -4.25 -8.98 -1.90
C ILE A 133 -4.95 -9.59 -3.13
N ALA A 134 -4.50 -10.77 -3.59
CA ALA A 134 -5.10 -11.43 -4.75
C ALA A 134 -6.44 -12.13 -4.47
N ASN A 135 -6.67 -12.65 -3.26
CA ASN A 135 -7.80 -13.54 -2.98
C ASN A 135 -8.91 -12.99 -2.11
N ASN A 136 -8.72 -11.84 -1.46
CA ASN A 136 -9.73 -11.26 -0.59
C ASN A 136 -10.00 -9.81 -1.02
N SER A 137 -11.18 -9.56 -1.61
CA SER A 137 -11.61 -8.24 -2.08
C SER A 137 -11.65 -7.20 -0.96
N ASP A 138 -11.88 -7.63 0.26
CA ASP A 138 -12.11 -6.76 1.41
C ASP A 138 -10.83 -6.59 2.24
N TYR A 139 -9.71 -7.18 1.78
CA TYR A 139 -8.43 -7.04 2.46
C TYR A 139 -7.99 -5.57 2.56
N CYS A 140 -7.70 -5.13 3.79
CA CYS A 140 -7.36 -3.76 4.17
C CYS A 140 -8.46 -2.71 3.89
N HIS A 141 -9.67 -3.10 3.46
CA HIS A 141 -10.78 -2.15 3.36
C HIS A 141 -11.11 -1.54 4.73
N ILE A 142 -11.51 -0.28 4.70
CA ILE A 142 -11.97 0.47 5.86
C ILE A 142 -13.49 0.46 5.85
N THR A 143 -14.09 0.02 6.96
CA THR A 143 -15.52 0.17 7.20
C THR A 143 -15.79 1.52 7.87
N CYS A 144 -17.00 2.07 7.71
CA CYS A 144 -17.35 3.37 8.32
C CYS A 144 -17.16 3.38 9.84
N SER A 145 -17.34 2.24 10.54
CA SER A 145 -17.17 2.15 11.99
C SER A 145 -15.72 2.18 12.46
N GLU A 146 -14.78 1.67 11.66
CA GLU A 146 -13.34 1.72 12.00
C GLU A 146 -12.77 3.13 11.87
N HIS A 147 -13.44 3.98 11.09
CA HIS A 147 -13.04 5.36 10.85
C HIS A 147 -13.38 6.27 12.05
N ASP A 148 -14.52 6.04 12.71
CA ASP A 148 -14.93 6.80 13.90
C ASP A 148 -13.93 6.61 15.05
N ASP A 149 -13.36 5.42 15.19
CA ASP A 149 -12.32 5.11 16.18
C ASP A 149 -10.96 5.78 15.87
N ALA A 150 -10.65 6.03 14.60
CA ALA A 150 -9.43 6.73 14.19
C ALA A 150 -9.55 8.25 14.41
N ALA A 151 -10.71 8.84 14.09
CA ALA A 151 -11.00 10.25 14.38
C ALA A 151 -10.98 10.56 15.88
N ALA A 152 -11.40 9.61 16.74
CA ALA A 152 -11.34 9.75 18.19
C ALA A 152 -9.90 9.74 18.76
N ARG A 153 -8.91 9.24 18.03
CA ARG A 153 -7.49 9.21 18.46
C ARG A 153 -6.70 10.47 18.05
N GLY A 154 -7.25 11.31 17.17
CA GLY A 154 -6.64 12.58 16.74
C GLY A 154 -7.01 13.80 17.60
N GLY A 155 -7.84 13.62 18.63
CA GLY A 155 -8.25 14.69 19.54
C GLY A 155 -7.44 14.68 20.83
N PHE A 156 -6.39 15.51 20.89
CA PHE A 156 -5.80 16.21 22.04
C PHE A 156 -4.27 16.30 21.91
N ILE A 157 -3.77 17.47 21.53
CA ILE A 157 -2.61 18.11 22.16
C ILE A 157 -2.91 19.62 22.18
N ASP A 158 -3.19 20.15 23.37
CA ASP A 158 -3.01 21.58 23.71
C ASP A 158 -1.51 21.89 23.81
#